data_AF-H5TVH6-F1
#
_entry.id   AF-H5TVH6-F1
#
_cell.length_a   1.000
_cell.length_b   1.000
_cell.length_c   1.000
_cell.angle_alpha   90.00
_cell.angle_beta   90.00
_cell.angle_gamma   90.00
#
_symmetry.space_group_name_H-M   'P 1'
#
loop_
_entity.id
_entity.type
_entity.pdbx_description
1 polymer ?
#
loop_
_entity_poly.entity_id
_entity_poly.type
_entity_poly.pdbx_seq_one_letter_code
_entity_poly.pdbx_strand_id
1 'polypeptide(L)'
;MSPFAKRFVVVTLTIAGIAVIVGMVLLWPSGGSHPIPPQFRGADGGAITTVSGKVVGQSRGPCLNQLVGTAQDSPDFGTTPTPNGPCIENTVKLESGSASGKYTLLEIPTNRAQAGSGPDSVAPDPSTLDEPQAGQPSLSPGDAIRLSTVPGPDGAPRYTFFDFARGIPTLIWAVLFVGAVVLVAAWRGLRSIIGLVFAFAVLGVFTLPAILDGESPVAVAVVSSAAILFVVLYLAHGISLRTSSALLGTLSSLVLAGVLSWLAIRTMHLTGLSGDQTTNLQVYQGSISISGLLLAGFIIGTLGVLNDVTITQASAAFELAGAGEPTRLATFRAAMRVGRDHIASTVYTLVFAYAGSALPLLLLFSVARQPFSSLLTTDAVAVELARSFVGGIAIALSVPLTTAIAAALTHPTPRAVEPARTHSGAAKPGRPQSGAVGPGTRTTSGAPDASVRATRRIDNGRPVNDHPPTESATRAAPHEAHEQPSPHDRDVDPSPPRTGRHSMPD
;
A
#
# COMPACT_ATOMS: atom_id res chain seq x y z
N MET A 1 27.63 -28.14 14.27
CA MET A 1 27.87 -26.91 13.47
C MET A 1 29.20 -26.99 12.77
N SER A 2 29.33 -26.58 11.50
CA SER A 2 30.67 -26.21 11.01
C SER A 2 31.01 -24.85 11.64
N PRO A 3 32.04 -24.76 12.51
CA PRO A 3 32.41 -23.49 13.16
C PRO A 3 32.71 -22.39 12.13
N PHE A 4 33.06 -22.77 10.90
CA PHE A 4 33.24 -21.88 9.76
C PHE A 4 31.97 -21.10 9.38
N ALA A 5 30.80 -21.75 9.25
CA ALA A 5 29.59 -21.09 8.76
C ALA A 5 29.07 -20.03 9.75
N LYS A 6 29.12 -20.33 11.05
CA LYS A 6 28.79 -19.35 12.10
C LYS A 6 29.75 -18.16 12.08
N ARG A 7 31.06 -18.41 11.98
CA ARG A 7 32.07 -17.34 11.91
C ARG A 7 31.86 -16.46 10.69
N PHE A 8 31.59 -17.07 9.53
CA PHE A 8 31.30 -16.35 8.30
C PHE A 8 30.12 -15.38 8.46
N VAL A 9 28.97 -15.86 8.96
CA VAL A 9 27.79 -14.99 9.17
C VAL A 9 28.08 -13.84 10.11
N VAL A 10 28.74 -14.12 11.24
CA VAL A 10 29.07 -13.09 12.23
C VAL A 10 30.00 -12.05 11.61
N VAL A 11 31.09 -12.46 10.95
CA VAL A 11 32.04 -11.54 10.32
C VAL A 11 31.36 -10.70 9.24
N THR A 12 30.58 -11.31 8.35
CA THR A 12 29.87 -10.60 7.28
C THR A 12 28.87 -9.59 7.84
N LEU A 13 28.09 -9.97 8.85
CA LEU A 13 27.13 -9.04 9.49
C LEU A 13 27.82 -7.95 10.29
N THR A 14 28.96 -8.22 10.91
CA THR A 14 29.76 -7.19 11.59
C THR A 14 30.30 -6.18 10.58
N ILE A 15 30.86 -6.64 9.45
CA ILE A 15 31.34 -5.75 8.37
C ILE A 15 30.18 -4.92 7.82
N ALA A 16 29.03 -5.56 7.54
CA ALA A 16 27.85 -4.86 7.05
C ALA A 16 27.35 -3.82 8.07
N GLY A 17 27.30 -4.15 9.36
CA GLY A 17 26.92 -3.23 10.42
C GLY A 17 27.86 -2.02 10.52
N ILE A 18 29.17 -2.25 10.41
CA ILE A 18 30.17 -1.16 10.38
C ILE A 18 29.95 -0.28 9.13
N ALA A 19 29.74 -0.88 7.96
CA ALA A 19 29.48 -0.14 6.72
C ALA A 19 28.21 0.72 6.81
N VAL A 20 27.14 0.22 7.47
CA VAL A 20 25.92 0.98 7.73
C VAL A 20 26.20 2.16 8.65
N ILE A 21 26.95 1.97 9.74
CA ILE A 21 27.30 3.06 10.67
C ILE A 21 28.13 4.12 9.94
N VAL A 22 29.14 3.71 9.18
CA VAL A 22 29.97 4.63 8.37
C VAL A 22 29.11 5.36 7.35
N GLY A 23 28.21 4.66 6.66
CA GLY A 23 27.26 5.27 5.72
C GLY A 23 26.35 6.30 6.39
N MET A 24 25.82 6.01 7.58
CA MET A 24 25.00 6.96 8.33
C MET A 24 25.79 8.20 8.75
N VAL A 25 27.06 8.05 9.11
CA VAL A 25 27.93 9.19 9.49
C VAL A 25 28.28 10.02 8.26
N LEU A 26 28.64 9.37 7.14
CA LEU A 26 29.04 10.05 5.91
C LEU A 26 27.88 10.78 5.23
N LEU A 27 26.66 10.22 5.31
CA LEU A 27 25.44 10.77 4.71
C LEU A 27 24.58 11.51 5.75
N TRP A 28 25.13 11.85 6.92
CA TRP A 28 24.36 12.48 7.97
C TRP A 28 23.91 13.88 7.52
N PRO A 29 22.62 14.23 7.63
CA PRO A 29 22.13 15.54 7.22
C PRO A 29 22.81 16.65 8.03
N SER A 30 23.33 17.63 7.30
CA SER A 30 24.03 18.81 7.83
C SER A 30 23.08 19.84 8.46
N GLY A 31 21.76 19.69 8.24
CA GLY A 31 20.75 20.60 8.76
C GLY A 31 20.65 21.92 7.99
N GLY A 32 21.00 21.90 6.69
CA GLY A 32 20.95 23.06 5.83
C GLY A 32 19.54 23.65 5.72
N SER A 33 19.43 24.98 5.74
CA SER A 33 18.16 25.67 5.47
C SER A 33 17.87 25.64 3.97
N HIS A 34 16.92 24.82 3.55
CA HIS A 34 16.45 24.80 2.16
C HIS A 34 15.44 25.94 1.94
N PRO A 35 15.62 26.78 0.90
CA PRO A 35 14.69 27.86 0.63
C PRO A 35 13.31 27.29 0.36
N ILE A 36 12.33 27.78 1.11
CA ILE A 36 10.94 27.34 0.96
C ILE A 36 10.45 27.84 -0.40
N PRO A 37 9.92 26.96 -1.25
CA PRO A 37 9.41 27.36 -2.56
C PRO A 37 8.29 28.41 -2.41
N PRO A 38 8.15 29.38 -3.34
CA PRO A 38 7.21 30.50 -3.21
C PRO A 38 5.76 30.09 -2.86
N GLN A 39 5.27 29.00 -3.43
CA GLN A 39 3.92 28.47 -3.20
C GLN A 39 3.76 27.70 -1.88
N PHE A 40 4.87 27.38 -1.19
CA PHE A 40 4.86 26.87 0.18
C PHE A 40 5.32 27.92 1.20
N ARG A 41 5.48 29.17 0.78
CA ARG A 41 5.76 30.27 1.70
C ARG A 41 4.48 30.84 2.31
N GLY A 42 4.52 31.02 3.62
CA GLY A 42 3.54 31.80 4.35
C GLY A 42 3.68 33.30 4.06
N ALA A 43 2.76 34.09 4.62
CA ALA A 43 2.73 35.55 4.47
C ALA A 43 4.01 36.25 4.99
N ASP A 44 4.72 35.63 5.92
CA ASP A 44 5.98 36.09 6.50
C ASP A 44 7.24 35.65 5.72
N GLY A 45 7.06 34.93 4.60
CA GLY A 45 8.16 34.32 3.84
C GLY A 45 8.70 33.02 4.46
N GLY A 46 8.16 32.59 5.61
CA GLY A 46 8.42 31.30 6.26
C GLY A 46 7.61 30.17 5.65
N ALA A 47 7.54 29.00 6.30
CA ALA A 47 6.69 27.89 5.83
C ALA A 47 5.21 28.24 5.91
N ILE A 48 4.34 27.65 5.08
CA ILE A 48 2.89 27.73 5.28
C ILE A 48 2.57 27.33 6.72
N THR A 49 2.10 28.31 7.49
CA THR A 49 1.49 28.07 8.79
C THR A 49 0.02 27.81 8.60
N THR A 50 -0.50 26.87 9.39
CA THR A 50 -1.94 26.66 9.47
C THR A 50 -2.45 27.10 10.82
N VAL A 51 -3.68 27.58 10.86
CA VAL A 51 -4.42 27.83 12.10
C VAL A 51 -5.57 26.84 12.23
N SER A 52 -5.98 26.56 13.46
CA SER A 52 -7.16 25.76 13.76
C SER A 52 -8.39 26.65 13.72
N GLY A 53 -9.50 26.13 13.21
CA GLY A 53 -10.78 26.81 13.23
C GLY A 53 -11.95 25.83 13.31
N LYS A 54 -13.11 26.35 13.68
CA LYS A 54 -14.36 25.61 13.78
C LYS A 54 -15.44 26.28 12.97
N VAL A 55 -16.12 25.52 12.11
CA VAL A 55 -17.30 26.02 11.39
C VAL A 55 -18.42 26.23 12.41
N VAL A 56 -18.88 27.46 12.59
CA VAL A 56 -19.90 27.84 13.59
C VAL A 56 -21.25 28.21 12.96
N GLY A 57 -21.25 28.54 11.68
CA GLY A 57 -22.46 28.92 10.94
C GLY A 57 -22.31 28.58 9.47
N GLN A 58 -23.43 28.35 8.82
CA GLN A 58 -23.49 28.10 7.39
C GLN A 58 -24.75 28.75 6.81
N SER A 59 -24.60 29.46 5.69
CA SER A 59 -25.69 30.06 4.92
C SER A 59 -25.48 29.80 3.42
N ARG A 60 -26.49 30.13 2.62
CA ARG A 60 -26.33 30.24 1.16
C ARG A 60 -26.36 31.69 0.75
N GLY A 61 -25.47 32.04 -0.16
CA GLY A 61 -25.27 33.40 -0.63
C GLY A 61 -24.86 33.48 -2.09
N PRO A 62 -24.81 34.70 -2.66
CA PRO A 62 -24.01 34.94 -3.85
C PRO A 62 -22.54 34.64 -3.55
N CYS A 63 -21.78 34.25 -4.57
CA CYS A 63 -20.33 34.09 -4.44
C CYS A 63 -19.62 35.45 -4.49
N LEU A 64 -18.34 35.48 -4.11
CA LEU A 64 -17.43 36.65 -4.19
C LEU A 64 -17.68 37.72 -3.12
N ASN A 65 -18.02 37.31 -1.88
CA ASN A 65 -18.04 38.26 -0.76
C ASN A 65 -16.63 38.84 -0.52
N GLN A 66 -16.56 40.17 -0.37
CA GLN A 66 -15.29 40.90 -0.23
C GLN A 66 -14.51 40.52 1.05
N LEU A 67 -15.23 40.05 2.08
CA LEU A 67 -14.69 39.66 3.38
C LEU A 67 -14.22 38.20 3.45
N VAL A 68 -14.32 37.42 2.37
CA VAL A 68 -13.88 36.01 2.34
C VAL A 68 -12.43 35.86 2.77
N GLY A 69 -12.16 35.03 3.77
CA GLY A 69 -10.82 34.82 4.28
C GLY A 69 -10.25 35.99 5.09
N THR A 70 -11.02 37.05 5.38
CA THR A 70 -10.59 38.10 6.33
C THR A 70 -10.97 37.72 7.76
N ALA A 71 -10.13 38.11 8.72
CA ALA A 71 -10.47 38.00 10.13
C ALA A 71 -11.35 39.19 10.57
N GLN A 72 -12.53 38.90 11.11
CA GLN A 72 -13.52 39.85 11.61
C GLN A 72 -13.82 39.61 13.09
N ASP A 73 -14.08 40.68 13.84
CA ASP A 73 -14.42 40.58 15.26
C ASP A 73 -15.87 40.09 15.50
N SER A 74 -16.71 40.16 14.46
CA SER A 74 -18.09 39.67 14.45
C SER A 74 -18.24 38.49 13.49
N PRO A 75 -19.14 37.52 13.77
CA PRO A 75 -19.51 36.46 12.83
C PRO A 75 -20.40 36.95 11.68
N ASP A 76 -20.81 38.22 11.68
CA ASP A 76 -21.61 38.83 10.62
C ASP A 76 -20.71 39.39 9.51
N PHE A 77 -20.83 38.81 8.31
CA PHE A 77 -20.08 39.18 7.11
C PHE A 77 -20.93 39.95 6.09
N GLY A 78 -22.06 40.52 6.53
CA GLY A 78 -23.00 41.20 5.64
C GLY A 78 -23.58 40.26 4.59
N THR A 79 -23.66 38.96 4.91
CA THR A 79 -24.23 37.97 4.01
C THR A 79 -25.74 38.10 4.05
N THR A 80 -26.35 38.22 2.87
CA THR A 80 -27.81 38.19 2.75
C THR A 80 -28.18 36.78 2.33
N PRO A 81 -28.77 35.94 3.22
CA PRO A 81 -29.09 34.57 2.86
C PRO A 81 -30.00 34.54 1.64
N THR A 82 -29.54 33.90 0.58
CA THR A 82 -30.31 33.73 -0.65
C THR A 82 -30.75 32.27 -0.75
N PRO A 83 -32.07 31.99 -0.77
CA PRO A 83 -32.55 30.65 -1.06
C PRO A 83 -31.96 30.17 -2.39
N ASN A 84 -31.35 28.99 -2.38
CA ASN A 84 -30.64 28.44 -3.54
C ASN A 84 -29.49 29.31 -4.07
N GLY A 85 -28.82 30.08 -3.20
CA GLY A 85 -27.59 30.79 -3.55
C GLY A 85 -26.52 29.84 -4.12
N PRO A 86 -25.71 30.30 -5.10
CA PRO A 86 -24.71 29.47 -5.78
C PRO A 86 -23.48 29.11 -4.92
N CYS A 87 -23.30 29.77 -3.77
CA CYS A 87 -22.22 29.48 -2.83
C CYS A 87 -22.75 29.10 -1.45
N ILE A 88 -22.07 28.14 -0.82
CA ILE A 88 -22.20 27.81 0.60
C ILE A 88 -21.20 28.67 1.36
N GLU A 89 -21.72 29.57 2.17
CA GLU A 89 -20.97 30.49 3.01
C GLU A 89 -20.78 29.86 4.39
N ASN A 90 -19.54 29.67 4.80
CA ASN A 90 -19.19 29.04 6.07
C ASN A 90 -18.52 30.06 6.97
N THR A 91 -19.18 30.42 8.07
CA THR A 91 -18.59 31.24 9.12
C THR A 91 -17.74 30.34 10.00
N VAL A 92 -16.45 30.63 10.06
CA VAL A 92 -15.46 29.86 10.81
C VAL A 92 -14.92 30.71 11.94
N LYS A 93 -14.98 30.20 13.17
CA LYS A 93 -14.29 30.78 14.32
C LYS A 93 -12.84 30.30 14.34
N LEU A 94 -11.89 31.21 14.40
CA LEU A 94 -10.47 30.91 14.52
C LEU A 94 -10.15 30.54 15.97
N GLU A 95 -9.52 29.40 16.19
CA GLU A 95 -9.20 28.88 17.53
C GLU A 95 -7.73 29.07 17.88
N SER A 96 -6.85 29.25 16.89
CA SER A 96 -5.42 29.50 17.09
C SER A 96 -4.86 30.52 16.10
N GLY A 97 -3.60 30.92 16.28
CA GLY A 97 -2.93 31.95 15.47
C GLY A 97 -3.18 33.38 15.99
N SER A 98 -2.65 34.36 15.26
CA SER A 98 -2.68 35.78 15.63
C SER A 98 -4.10 36.38 15.69
N ALA A 99 -5.05 35.77 14.99
CA ALA A 99 -6.46 36.15 14.99
C ALA A 99 -7.36 35.19 15.78
N SER A 100 -6.81 34.43 16.75
CA SER A 100 -7.61 33.55 17.61
C SER A 100 -8.75 34.32 18.28
N GLY A 101 -9.94 33.71 18.30
CA GLY A 101 -11.19 34.31 18.80
C GLY A 101 -11.99 35.08 17.76
N LYS A 102 -11.37 35.51 16.64
CA LYS A 102 -12.03 36.17 15.51
C LYS A 102 -12.73 35.16 14.59
N TYR A 103 -13.47 35.67 13.62
CA TYR A 103 -14.20 34.91 12.63
C TYR A 103 -13.64 35.13 11.24
N THR A 104 -13.74 34.14 10.35
CA THR A 104 -13.47 34.29 8.91
C THR A 104 -14.58 33.63 8.11
N LEU A 105 -14.83 34.13 6.91
CA LEU A 105 -15.79 33.55 5.98
C LEU A 105 -15.07 32.68 4.96
N LEU A 106 -15.55 31.45 4.73
CA LEU A 106 -15.13 30.60 3.63
C LEU A 106 -16.31 30.39 2.67
N GLU A 107 -16.09 30.63 1.39
CA GLU A 107 -17.08 30.38 0.35
C GLU A 107 -16.74 29.12 -0.43
N ILE A 108 -17.73 28.24 -0.55
CA ILE A 108 -17.62 26.99 -1.31
C ILE A 108 -18.62 27.05 -2.46
N PRO A 109 -18.18 27.16 -3.72
CA PRO A 109 -19.09 27.18 -4.86
C PRO A 109 -19.74 25.82 -5.05
N THR A 110 -21.04 25.81 -5.34
CA THR A 110 -21.78 24.58 -5.69
C THR A 110 -21.83 24.38 -7.20
N ASN A 111 -22.31 23.21 -7.64
CA ASN A 111 -22.54 22.95 -9.07
C ASN A 111 -23.49 23.98 -9.71
N ARG A 112 -24.36 24.63 -8.93
CA ARG A 112 -25.18 25.76 -9.38
C ARG A 112 -24.36 26.96 -9.86
N ALA A 113 -23.21 27.22 -9.27
CA ALA A 113 -22.33 28.31 -9.70
C ALA A 113 -21.70 28.07 -11.09
N GLN A 114 -21.68 26.82 -11.58
CA GLN A 114 -21.16 26.47 -12.90
C GLN A 114 -22.19 26.64 -14.03
N ALA A 115 -23.49 26.80 -13.72
CA ALA A 115 -24.54 26.90 -14.71
C ALA A 115 -24.33 28.14 -15.62
N GLY A 116 -23.79 27.93 -16.83
CA GLY A 116 -23.60 28.96 -17.86
C GLY A 116 -22.16 29.30 -18.27
N SER A 117 -21.15 28.54 -17.83
CA SER A 117 -19.73 28.88 -18.07
C SER A 117 -19.11 28.10 -19.24
N GLY A 118 -19.47 28.45 -20.48
CA GLY A 118 -18.73 28.08 -21.70
C GLY A 118 -19.53 27.24 -22.72
N PRO A 119 -19.13 27.28 -24.02
CA PRO A 119 -19.85 26.58 -25.10
C PRO A 119 -19.88 25.06 -24.97
N ASP A 120 -18.97 24.47 -24.17
CA ASP A 120 -18.88 23.03 -23.90
C ASP A 120 -19.28 22.64 -22.46
N SER A 121 -19.85 23.55 -21.67
CA SER A 121 -20.24 23.24 -20.29
C SER A 121 -21.44 22.29 -20.29
N VAL A 122 -21.23 21.05 -19.85
CA VAL A 122 -22.33 20.11 -19.57
C VAL A 122 -23.17 20.72 -18.44
N ALA A 123 -24.47 20.89 -18.68
CA ALA A 123 -25.38 21.36 -17.64
C ALA A 123 -25.30 20.38 -16.44
N PRO A 124 -25.04 20.87 -15.22
CA PRO A 124 -24.93 20.00 -14.07
C PRO A 124 -26.25 19.26 -13.82
N ASP A 125 -26.15 18.02 -13.34
CA ASP A 125 -27.31 17.21 -12.98
C ASP A 125 -28.17 17.99 -11.96
N PRO A 126 -29.49 18.19 -12.22
CA PRO A 126 -30.40 18.89 -11.31
C PRO A 126 -30.36 18.38 -9.87
N SER A 127 -30.08 17.10 -9.66
CA SER A 127 -29.99 16.47 -8.33
C SER A 127 -28.74 16.88 -7.54
N THR A 128 -27.70 17.38 -8.21
CA THR A 128 -26.39 17.71 -7.63
C THR A 128 -26.13 19.22 -7.55
N LEU A 129 -27.07 20.07 -7.96
CA LEU A 129 -26.88 21.53 -8.03
C LEU A 129 -26.43 22.18 -6.72
N ASP A 130 -26.82 21.55 -5.62
CA ASP A 130 -26.61 22.02 -4.27
C ASP A 130 -25.33 21.45 -3.62
N GLU A 131 -24.68 20.50 -4.29
CA GLU A 131 -23.43 19.90 -3.84
C GLU A 131 -22.25 20.82 -4.19
N PRO A 132 -21.19 20.86 -3.34
CA PRO A 132 -19.92 21.50 -3.69
C PRO A 132 -19.39 21.00 -5.03
N GLN A 133 -18.72 21.88 -5.77
CA GLN A 133 -18.06 21.49 -7.01
C GLN A 133 -16.98 20.42 -6.78
N ALA A 134 -16.68 19.64 -7.81
CA ALA A 134 -15.60 18.66 -7.76
C ALA A 134 -14.28 19.31 -7.29
N GLY A 135 -13.63 18.69 -6.29
CA GLY A 135 -12.41 19.20 -5.67
C GLY A 135 -12.61 20.22 -4.54
N GLN A 136 -13.85 20.68 -4.29
CA GLN A 136 -14.18 21.51 -3.14
C GLN A 136 -14.56 20.67 -1.91
N PRO A 137 -14.26 21.15 -0.68
CA PRO A 137 -14.66 20.45 0.53
C PRO A 137 -16.18 20.55 0.73
N SER A 138 -16.76 19.57 1.43
CA SER A 138 -18.11 19.68 1.99
C SER A 138 -17.99 20.00 3.47
N LEU A 139 -18.27 21.23 3.86
CA LEU A 139 -18.21 21.69 5.24
C LEU A 139 -19.60 21.68 5.87
N SER A 140 -19.66 21.47 7.18
CA SER A 140 -20.88 21.54 7.98
C SER A 140 -20.62 22.26 9.31
N PRO A 141 -21.63 22.95 9.88
CA PRO A 141 -21.52 23.50 11.23
C PRO A 141 -21.09 22.44 12.25
N GLY A 142 -20.08 22.77 13.05
CA GLY A 142 -19.45 21.86 14.01
C GLY A 142 -18.12 21.28 13.55
N ASP A 143 -17.81 21.30 12.25
CA ASP A 143 -16.55 20.76 11.73
C ASP A 143 -15.34 21.50 12.27
N ALA A 144 -14.36 20.72 12.73
CA ALA A 144 -13.04 21.21 13.07
C ALA A 144 -12.15 21.15 11.83
N ILE A 145 -11.60 22.31 11.45
CA ILE A 145 -10.81 22.48 10.23
C ILE A 145 -9.47 23.16 10.53
N ARG A 146 -8.55 23.05 9.57
CA ARG A 146 -7.31 23.80 9.49
C ARG A 146 -7.40 24.75 8.32
N LEU A 147 -6.92 25.97 8.53
CA LEU A 147 -6.88 27.01 7.51
C LEU A 147 -5.42 27.40 7.26
N SER A 148 -5.04 27.57 6.00
CA SER A 148 -3.74 28.14 5.63
C SER A 148 -3.82 29.66 5.62
N THR A 149 -2.72 30.30 6.03
CA THR A 149 -2.59 31.75 6.01
C THR A 149 -1.76 32.19 4.81
N VAL A 150 -2.36 32.92 3.89
CA VAL A 150 -1.69 33.50 2.72
C VAL A 150 -1.71 35.02 2.79
N PRO A 151 -0.69 35.73 2.28
CA PRO A 151 -0.71 37.19 2.27
C PRO A 151 -1.78 37.70 1.29
N GLY A 152 -2.64 38.60 1.77
CA GLY A 152 -3.62 39.31 0.96
C GLY A 152 -3.01 40.46 0.14
N PRO A 153 -3.76 41.05 -0.80
CA PRO A 153 -3.30 42.19 -1.61
C PRO A 153 -2.90 43.43 -0.79
N ASP A 154 -3.48 43.57 0.40
CA ASP A 154 -3.21 44.60 1.40
C ASP A 154 -2.06 44.24 2.36
N GLY A 155 -1.44 43.07 2.18
CA GLY A 155 -0.44 42.51 3.07
C GLY A 155 -1.02 41.88 4.35
N ALA A 156 -2.33 41.96 4.59
CA ALA A 156 -2.97 41.33 5.73
C ALA A 156 -3.15 39.82 5.48
N PRO A 157 -3.13 38.97 6.53
CA PRO A 157 -3.33 37.53 6.35
C PRO A 157 -4.75 37.22 5.89
N ARG A 158 -4.85 36.41 4.83
CA ARG A 158 -6.07 35.78 4.35
C ARG A 158 -6.09 34.31 4.73
N TYR A 159 -7.24 33.84 5.21
CA TYR A 159 -7.46 32.47 5.64
C TYR A 159 -8.21 31.70 4.57
N THR A 160 -7.66 30.57 4.14
CA THR A 160 -8.29 29.67 3.18
C THR A 160 -8.40 28.27 3.76
N PHE A 161 -9.40 27.50 3.33
CA PHE A 161 -9.52 26.11 3.73
C PHE A 161 -8.24 25.35 3.36
N PHE A 162 -7.66 24.63 4.32
CA PHE A 162 -6.49 23.78 4.09
C PHE A 162 -6.86 22.31 4.21
N ASP A 163 -7.42 21.88 5.35
CA ASP A 163 -7.84 20.50 5.56
C ASP A 163 -8.77 20.35 6.79
N PHE A 164 -9.34 19.17 7.04
CA PHE A 164 -10.02 18.86 8.30
C PHE A 164 -9.03 18.53 9.43
N ALA A 165 -9.42 18.88 10.66
CA ALA A 165 -8.66 18.54 11.86
C ALA A 165 -8.92 17.08 12.27
N ARG A 166 -8.04 16.15 11.86
CA ARG A 166 -8.19 14.70 12.12
C ARG A 166 -7.37 14.17 13.32
N GLY A 167 -6.76 15.04 14.11
CA GLY A 167 -5.83 14.65 15.19
C GLY A 167 -6.39 13.60 16.16
N ILE A 168 -7.57 13.86 16.74
CA ILE A 168 -8.21 12.92 17.68
C ILE A 168 -8.62 11.61 17.00
N PRO A 169 -9.39 11.61 15.88
CA PRO A 169 -9.72 10.38 15.16
C PRO A 169 -8.49 9.55 14.76
N THR A 170 -7.43 10.18 14.26
CA THR A 170 -6.18 9.49 13.90
C THR A 170 -5.53 8.87 15.12
N LEU A 171 -5.50 9.56 16.27
CA LEU A 171 -4.97 9.01 17.51
C LEU A 171 -5.77 7.79 17.99
N ILE A 172 -7.10 7.84 17.91
CA ILE A 172 -7.97 6.71 18.26
C ILE A 172 -7.63 5.49 17.39
N TRP A 173 -7.53 5.66 16.07
CA TRP A 173 -7.15 4.57 15.17
C TRP A 173 -5.73 4.04 15.44
N ALA A 174 -4.78 4.92 15.77
CA ALA A 174 -3.43 4.52 16.14
C ALA A 174 -3.42 3.67 17.42
N VAL A 175 -4.17 4.06 18.45
CA VAL A 175 -4.30 3.30 19.70
C VAL A 175 -4.98 1.95 19.46
N LEU A 176 -6.05 1.91 18.66
CA LEU A 176 -6.73 0.66 18.30
C LEU A 176 -5.79 -0.29 17.54
N PHE A 177 -5.01 0.23 16.59
CA PHE A 177 -4.01 -0.55 15.87
C PHE A 177 -2.94 -1.14 16.79
N VAL A 178 -2.33 -0.31 17.65
CA VAL A 178 -1.32 -0.77 18.62
C VAL A 178 -1.94 -1.78 19.60
N GLY A 179 -3.14 -1.51 20.10
CA GLY A 179 -3.87 -2.39 21.00
C GLY A 179 -4.13 -3.76 20.38
N ALA A 180 -4.59 -3.81 19.12
CA ALA A 180 -4.83 -5.06 18.41
C ALA A 180 -3.54 -5.87 18.20
N VAL A 181 -2.45 -5.21 17.78
CA VAL A 181 -1.14 -5.87 17.57
C VAL A 181 -0.59 -6.42 18.88
N VAL A 182 -0.62 -5.64 19.96
CA VAL A 182 -0.14 -6.07 21.28
C VAL A 182 -1.03 -7.17 21.87
N LEU A 183 -2.35 -7.12 21.66
CA LEU A 183 -3.26 -8.16 22.14
C LEU A 183 -3.00 -9.51 21.45
N VAL A 184 -2.78 -9.51 20.13
CA VAL A 184 -2.59 -10.75 19.36
C VAL A 184 -1.16 -11.28 19.48
N ALA A 185 -0.15 -10.41 19.44
CA ALA A 185 1.27 -10.81 19.42
C ALA A 185 2.00 -10.59 20.77
N ALA A 186 1.30 -10.17 21.81
CA ALA A 186 1.80 -9.95 23.17
C ALA A 186 3.08 -9.09 23.19
N TRP A 187 4.10 -9.53 23.94
CA TRP A 187 5.39 -8.85 24.05
C TRP A 187 6.14 -8.72 22.72
N ARG A 188 5.94 -9.67 21.79
CA ARG A 188 6.51 -9.58 20.44
C ARG A 188 5.83 -8.48 19.63
N GLY A 189 4.52 -8.31 19.81
CA GLY A 189 3.75 -7.22 19.24
C GLY A 189 4.29 -5.85 19.66
N LEU A 190 4.51 -5.65 20.97
CA LEU A 190 5.06 -4.39 21.48
C LEU A 190 6.43 -4.07 20.89
N ARG A 191 7.34 -5.05 20.82
CA ARG A 191 8.69 -4.87 20.23
C ARG A 191 8.62 -4.53 18.74
N SER A 192 7.66 -5.10 18.01
CA SER A 192 7.40 -4.77 16.60
C SER A 192 6.96 -3.31 16.44
N ILE A 193 6.07 -2.81 17.30
CA ILE A 193 5.64 -1.40 17.29
C ILE A 193 6.82 -0.45 17.58
N ILE A 194 7.68 -0.76 18.55
CA ILE A 194 8.90 0.03 18.81
C ILE A 194 9.81 0.02 17.57
N GLY A 195 9.96 -1.13 16.90
CA GLY A 195 10.69 -1.23 15.64
C GLY A 195 10.11 -0.37 14.53
N LEU A 196 8.77 -0.31 14.42
CA LEU A 196 8.08 0.55 13.46
C LEU A 196 8.32 2.04 13.74
N VAL A 197 8.25 2.46 15.01
CA VAL A 197 8.59 3.83 15.41
C VAL A 197 10.04 4.17 15.07
N PHE A 198 10.98 3.25 15.33
CA PHE A 198 12.37 3.41 14.93
C PHE A 198 12.53 3.56 13.41
N ALA A 199 11.83 2.75 12.62
CA ALA A 199 11.86 2.85 11.17
C ALA A 199 11.38 4.22 10.67
N PHE A 200 10.25 4.72 11.19
CA PHE A 200 9.77 6.06 10.88
C PHE A 200 10.73 7.16 11.34
N ALA A 201 11.40 6.99 12.48
CA ALA A 201 12.41 7.93 12.95
C ALA A 201 13.62 7.98 12.00
N VAL A 202 14.11 6.84 11.51
CA VAL A 202 15.18 6.81 10.48
C VAL A 202 14.71 7.50 9.21
N LEU A 203 13.50 7.23 8.74
CA LEU A 203 12.96 7.89 7.55
C LEU A 203 12.84 9.41 7.72
N GLY A 204 12.30 9.88 8.84
CA GLY A 204 12.02 11.30 9.08
C GLY A 204 13.23 12.13 9.50
N VAL A 205 14.17 11.56 10.26
CA VAL A 205 15.32 12.30 10.84
C VAL A 205 16.58 12.11 10.00
N PHE A 206 16.72 11.00 9.28
CA PHE A 206 17.91 10.71 8.48
C PHE A 206 17.60 10.70 6.98
N THR A 207 16.72 9.83 6.50
CA THR A 207 16.49 9.63 5.05
C THR A 207 16.00 10.90 4.35
N LEU A 208 14.90 11.49 4.82
CA LEU A 208 14.32 12.68 4.20
C LEU A 208 15.28 13.88 4.25
N PRO A 209 15.83 14.25 5.42
CA PRO A 209 16.76 15.37 5.50
C PRO A 209 18.03 15.16 4.67
N ALA A 210 18.61 13.96 4.63
CA ALA A 210 19.80 13.69 3.83
C ALA A 210 19.53 13.87 2.32
N ILE A 211 18.39 13.37 1.82
CA ILE A 211 17.98 13.59 0.42
C ILE A 211 17.77 15.07 0.12
N LEU A 212 17.18 15.82 1.06
CA LEU A 212 16.98 17.26 0.90
C LEU A 212 18.32 18.02 0.85
N ASP A 213 19.31 17.60 1.64
CA ASP A 213 20.69 18.13 1.62
C ASP A 213 21.45 17.79 0.33
N GLY A 214 20.84 17.05 -0.61
CA GLY A 214 21.40 16.74 -1.92
C GLY A 214 22.23 15.45 -1.96
N GLU A 215 22.22 14.66 -0.88
CA GLU A 215 22.88 13.36 -0.87
C GLU A 215 22.25 12.40 -1.89
N SER A 216 23.03 11.42 -2.32
CA SER A 216 22.55 10.42 -3.28
C SER A 216 21.34 9.65 -2.73
N PRO A 217 20.13 9.77 -3.32
CA PRO A 217 18.94 9.14 -2.76
C PRO A 217 19.06 7.61 -2.68
N VAL A 218 19.83 7.02 -3.60
CA VAL A 218 20.09 5.58 -3.65
C VAL A 218 20.97 5.15 -2.48
N ALA A 219 22.06 5.87 -2.22
CA ALA A 219 22.97 5.56 -1.12
C ALA A 219 22.25 5.71 0.21
N VAL A 220 21.52 6.81 0.38
CA VAL A 220 20.69 7.06 1.57
C VAL A 220 19.66 5.94 1.75
N ALA A 221 18.93 5.55 0.70
CA ALA A 221 17.95 4.46 0.78
C ALA A 221 18.57 3.13 1.22
N VAL A 222 19.71 2.74 0.65
CA VAL A 222 20.41 1.49 1.02
C VAL A 222 20.86 1.52 2.48
N VAL A 223 21.48 2.63 2.91
CA VAL A 223 21.96 2.80 4.30
C VAL A 223 20.78 2.81 5.28
N SER A 224 19.73 3.58 5.00
CA SER A 224 18.51 3.62 5.81
C SER A 224 17.84 2.26 5.90
N SER A 225 17.65 1.59 4.77
CA SER A 225 17.06 0.25 4.72
C SER A 225 17.87 -0.75 5.55
N ALA A 226 19.19 -0.77 5.41
CA ALA A 226 20.04 -1.65 6.18
C ALA A 226 20.03 -1.31 7.69
N ALA A 227 20.08 -0.04 8.07
CA ALA A 227 19.99 0.42 9.47
C ALA A 227 18.67 -0.02 10.12
N ILE A 228 17.56 0.19 9.41
CA ILE A 228 16.23 -0.26 9.83
C ILE A 228 16.22 -1.77 10.05
N LEU A 229 16.73 -2.55 9.08
CA LEU A 229 16.76 -4.01 9.18
C LEU A 229 17.58 -4.49 10.38
N PHE A 230 18.78 -3.94 10.60
CA PHE A 230 19.61 -4.32 11.74
C PHE A 230 18.88 -4.14 13.07
N VAL A 231 18.23 -3.00 13.28
CA VAL A 231 17.55 -2.73 14.56
C VAL A 231 16.25 -3.51 14.65
N VAL A 232 15.38 -3.43 13.64
CA VAL A 232 14.04 -4.00 13.68
C VAL A 232 14.05 -5.52 13.80
N LEU A 233 14.91 -6.23 13.04
CA LEU A 233 14.94 -7.70 13.11
C LEU A 233 15.36 -8.19 14.50
N TYR A 234 16.45 -7.65 15.06
CA TYR A 234 16.92 -8.07 16.37
C TYR A 234 16.02 -7.61 17.51
N LEU A 235 15.35 -6.45 17.35
CA LEU A 235 14.37 -5.99 18.33
C LEU A 235 13.14 -6.90 18.35
N ALA A 236 12.57 -7.23 17.19
CA ALA A 236 11.35 -8.02 17.09
C ALA A 236 11.56 -9.53 17.38
N HIS A 237 12.66 -10.11 16.88
CA HIS A 237 12.89 -11.56 16.92
C HIS A 237 13.98 -12.01 17.89
N GLY A 238 14.71 -11.07 18.50
CA GLY A 238 15.82 -11.36 19.40
C GLY A 238 17.09 -11.81 18.66
N ILE A 239 18.20 -11.86 19.40
CA ILE A 239 19.51 -12.25 18.86
C ILE A 239 19.59 -13.77 18.78
N SER A 240 19.64 -14.30 17.57
CA SER A 240 19.79 -15.74 17.32
C SER A 240 20.40 -15.98 15.94
N LEU A 241 20.95 -17.19 15.69
CA LEU A 241 21.43 -17.57 14.36
C LEU A 241 20.31 -17.59 13.32
N ARG A 242 19.07 -17.86 13.74
CA ARG A 242 17.87 -17.77 12.89
C ARG A 242 17.69 -16.33 12.43
N THR A 243 17.65 -15.38 13.36
CA THR A 243 17.50 -13.94 13.06
C THR A 243 18.67 -13.42 12.24
N SER A 244 19.91 -13.83 12.55
CA SER A 244 21.10 -13.43 11.77
C SER A 244 21.08 -14.00 10.35
N SER A 245 20.59 -15.23 10.16
CA SER A 245 20.44 -15.81 8.82
C SER A 245 19.38 -15.11 7.99
N ALA A 246 18.27 -14.71 8.63
CA ALA A 246 17.24 -13.91 8.01
C ALA A 246 17.80 -12.55 7.59
N LEU A 247 18.46 -11.83 8.50
CA LEU A 247 19.07 -10.52 8.23
C LEU A 247 20.07 -10.58 7.07
N LEU A 248 20.95 -11.58 7.03
CA LEU A 248 21.88 -11.75 5.91
C LEU A 248 21.14 -12.01 4.59
N GLY A 249 20.07 -12.80 4.64
CA GLY A 249 19.15 -13.00 3.53
C GLY A 249 18.52 -11.68 3.07
N THR A 250 17.98 -10.88 4.00
CA THR A 250 17.30 -9.62 3.68
C THR A 250 18.27 -8.60 3.08
N LEU A 251 19.48 -8.45 3.65
CA LEU A 251 20.51 -7.55 3.13
C LEU A 251 20.96 -7.96 1.72
N SER A 252 21.13 -9.27 1.48
CA SER A 252 21.49 -9.78 0.16
C SER A 252 20.36 -9.56 -0.86
N SER A 253 19.11 -9.78 -0.46
CA SER A 253 17.92 -9.49 -1.27
C SER A 253 17.70 -8.00 -1.53
N LEU A 254 18.11 -7.14 -0.59
CA LEU A 254 18.06 -5.68 -0.76
C LEU A 254 19.03 -5.21 -1.84
N VAL A 255 20.26 -5.76 -1.86
CA VAL A 255 21.23 -5.50 -2.93
C VAL A 255 20.66 -5.94 -4.28
N LEU A 256 20.08 -7.15 -4.33
CA LEU A 256 19.41 -7.65 -5.52
C LEU A 256 18.25 -6.74 -5.97
N ALA A 257 17.40 -6.29 -5.05
CA ALA A 257 16.29 -5.37 -5.34
C ALA A 257 16.81 -4.03 -5.88
N GLY A 258 17.90 -3.50 -5.33
CA GLY A 258 18.58 -2.31 -5.84
C GLY A 258 19.07 -2.47 -7.28
N VAL A 259 19.72 -3.61 -7.59
CA VAL A 259 20.17 -3.93 -8.95
C VAL A 259 19.00 -4.08 -9.92
N LEU A 260 17.94 -4.80 -9.52
CA LEU A 260 16.74 -4.98 -10.33
C LEU A 260 16.00 -3.65 -10.57
N SER A 261 15.92 -2.80 -9.55
CA SER A 261 15.32 -1.47 -9.65
C SER A 261 16.09 -0.57 -10.60
N TRP A 262 17.43 -0.54 -10.50
CA TRP A 262 18.28 0.18 -11.43
C TRP A 262 18.11 -0.32 -12.87
N LEU A 263 18.05 -1.65 -13.05
CA LEU A 263 17.84 -2.25 -14.35
C LEU A 263 16.48 -1.86 -14.93
N ALA A 264 15.40 -1.98 -14.15
CA ALA A 264 14.05 -1.65 -14.58
C ALA A 264 13.92 -0.18 -14.98
N ILE A 265 14.42 0.74 -14.15
CA ILE A 265 14.39 2.18 -14.44
C ILE A 265 15.14 2.48 -15.73
N ARG A 266 16.31 1.87 -15.92
CA ARG A 266 17.14 2.09 -17.11
C ARG A 266 16.54 1.49 -18.38
N THR A 267 16.01 0.27 -18.34
CA THR A 267 15.50 -0.42 -19.53
C THR A 267 14.11 0.05 -19.93
N MET A 268 13.27 0.40 -18.96
CA MET A 268 11.92 0.93 -19.20
C MET A 268 11.90 2.45 -19.37
N HIS A 269 13.05 3.12 -19.27
CA HIS A 269 13.20 4.57 -19.39
C HIS A 269 12.26 5.34 -18.45
N LEU A 270 12.14 4.88 -17.21
CA LEU A 270 11.24 5.47 -16.23
C LEU A 270 11.79 6.83 -15.79
N THR A 271 11.04 7.87 -16.10
CA THR A 271 11.40 9.24 -15.74
C THR A 271 10.90 9.58 -14.34
N GLY A 272 9.75 9.03 -13.95
CA GLY A 272 9.08 9.35 -12.69
C GLY A 272 8.49 10.76 -12.67
N LEU A 273 8.42 11.43 -13.82
CA LEU A 273 7.87 12.79 -13.98
C LEU A 273 6.35 12.81 -14.06
N SER A 274 5.72 11.68 -14.34
CA SER A 274 4.26 11.57 -14.41
C SER A 274 3.55 11.71 -13.05
N GLY A 275 4.27 11.73 -11.93
CA GLY A 275 3.71 11.99 -10.62
C GLY A 275 3.56 13.48 -10.33
N ASP A 276 2.37 13.91 -9.92
CA ASP A 276 2.13 15.32 -9.58
C ASP A 276 3.06 15.82 -8.47
N GLN A 277 3.39 14.95 -7.50
CA GLN A 277 4.29 15.28 -6.39
C GLN A 277 5.77 15.41 -6.83
N THR A 278 6.22 14.58 -7.76
CA THR A 278 7.61 14.59 -8.25
C THR A 278 7.86 15.75 -9.20
N THR A 279 6.87 16.08 -10.05
CA THR A 279 6.92 17.30 -10.88
C THR A 279 7.00 18.55 -10.01
N ASN A 280 6.14 18.64 -8.98
CA ASN A 280 6.21 19.71 -8.00
C ASN A 280 7.61 19.80 -7.37
N LEU A 281 8.15 18.69 -6.86
CA LEU A 281 9.48 18.67 -6.24
C LEU A 281 10.58 19.16 -7.21
N GLN A 282 10.53 18.81 -8.49
CA GLN A 282 11.54 19.22 -9.47
C GLN A 282 11.47 20.71 -9.81
N VAL A 283 10.27 21.28 -9.90
CA VAL A 283 10.06 22.73 -10.10
C VAL A 283 10.64 23.53 -8.92
N TYR A 284 10.67 22.93 -7.73
CA TYR A 284 11.00 23.61 -6.49
C TYR A 284 12.42 23.37 -5.99
N GLN A 285 12.96 22.19 -6.24
CA GLN A 285 14.28 21.76 -5.81
C GLN A 285 14.97 20.97 -6.92
N GLY A 286 15.39 21.69 -7.96
CA GLY A 286 15.97 21.13 -9.19
C GLY A 286 17.29 20.35 -8.99
N SER A 287 17.85 20.34 -7.79
CA SER A 287 19.05 19.55 -7.44
C SER A 287 18.75 18.09 -7.09
N ILE A 288 17.50 17.72 -6.79
CA ILE A 288 17.16 16.35 -6.40
C ILE A 288 16.97 15.47 -7.64
N SER A 289 17.72 14.36 -7.69
CA SER A 289 17.58 13.37 -8.77
C SER A 289 16.24 12.63 -8.68
N ILE A 290 15.32 12.87 -9.63
CA ILE A 290 14.02 12.17 -9.69
C ILE A 290 14.20 10.67 -9.94
N SER A 291 15.07 10.27 -10.86
CA SER A 291 15.39 8.86 -11.10
C SER A 291 16.03 8.20 -9.87
N GLY A 292 16.86 8.95 -9.13
CA GLY A 292 17.42 8.50 -7.85
C GLY A 292 16.36 8.33 -6.78
N LEU A 293 15.40 9.25 -6.68
CA LEU A 293 14.27 9.19 -5.75
C LEU A 293 13.33 8.03 -6.08
N LEU A 294 13.09 7.76 -7.37
CA LEU A 294 12.32 6.61 -7.84
C LEU A 294 13.00 5.30 -7.42
N LEU A 295 14.31 5.19 -7.65
CA LEU A 295 15.12 4.04 -7.24
C LEU A 295 15.11 3.86 -5.71
N ALA A 296 15.28 4.94 -4.95
CA ALA A 296 15.16 4.94 -3.49
C ALA A 296 13.79 4.44 -3.01
N GLY A 297 12.71 4.91 -3.65
CA GLY A 297 11.35 4.47 -3.38
C GLY A 297 11.12 2.99 -3.65
N PHE A 298 11.74 2.43 -4.70
CA PHE A 298 11.66 0.99 -4.98
C PHE A 298 12.41 0.16 -3.92
N ILE A 299 13.59 0.62 -3.49
CA ILE A 299 14.40 -0.04 -2.45
C ILE A 299 13.67 -0.01 -1.10
N ILE A 300 13.19 1.16 -0.67
CA ILE A 300 12.48 1.31 0.61
C ILE A 300 11.13 0.58 0.57
N GLY A 301 10.39 0.67 -0.53
CA GLY A 301 9.10 0.00 -0.69
C GLY A 301 9.18 -1.52 -0.61
N THR A 302 10.28 -2.12 -1.10
CA THR A 302 10.48 -3.58 -1.05
C THR A 302 10.95 -4.09 0.32
N LEU A 303 11.56 -3.25 1.16
CA LEU A 303 12.11 -3.63 2.46
C LEU A 303 11.09 -4.34 3.36
N GLY A 304 9.87 -3.81 3.44
CA GLY A 304 8.84 -4.31 4.36
C GLY A 304 8.48 -5.77 4.09
N VAL A 305 8.26 -6.10 2.81
CA VAL A 305 7.91 -7.48 2.41
C VAL A 305 9.11 -8.41 2.45
N LEU A 306 10.32 -7.93 2.13
CA LEU A 306 11.54 -8.73 2.22
C LEU A 306 11.83 -9.18 3.65
N ASN A 307 11.64 -8.31 4.65
CA ASN A 307 11.83 -8.66 6.05
C ASN A 307 10.94 -9.84 6.48
N ASP A 308 9.63 -9.76 6.18
CA ASP A 308 8.67 -10.81 6.53
C ASP A 308 9.02 -12.17 5.89
N VAL A 309 9.31 -12.16 4.58
CA VAL A 309 9.65 -13.37 3.83
C VAL A 309 10.91 -14.02 4.39
N THR A 310 11.97 -13.25 4.63
CA THR A 310 13.26 -13.79 5.09
C THR A 310 13.20 -14.37 6.50
N ILE A 311 12.51 -13.71 7.43
CA ILE A 311 12.29 -14.24 8.79
C ILE A 311 11.49 -15.54 8.75
N THR A 312 10.43 -15.58 7.96
CA THR A 312 9.58 -16.78 7.83
C THR A 312 10.36 -17.94 7.23
N GLN A 313 11.15 -17.70 6.17
CA GLN A 313 11.98 -18.74 5.56
C GLN A 313 13.10 -19.24 6.47
N ALA A 314 13.81 -18.34 7.15
CA ALA A 314 14.81 -18.72 8.13
C ALA A 314 14.18 -19.56 9.25
N SER A 315 13.02 -19.13 9.77
CA SER A 315 12.30 -19.88 10.80
C SER A 315 11.92 -21.29 10.32
N ALA A 316 11.33 -21.42 9.13
CA ALA A 316 10.96 -22.71 8.56
C ALA A 316 12.17 -23.65 8.40
N ALA A 317 13.29 -23.15 7.89
CA ALA A 317 14.50 -23.95 7.74
C ALA A 317 15.07 -24.44 9.08
N PHE A 318 15.09 -23.58 10.12
CA PHE A 318 15.57 -23.96 11.45
C PHE A 318 14.64 -24.95 12.15
N GLU A 319 13.31 -24.78 12.05
CA GLU A 319 12.33 -25.71 12.62
C GLU A 319 12.37 -27.07 11.92
N LEU A 320 12.43 -27.12 10.58
CA LEU A 320 12.50 -28.37 9.82
C LEU A 320 13.80 -29.15 10.09
N ALA A 321 14.93 -28.45 10.25
CA ALA A 321 16.16 -29.10 10.69
C ALA A 321 16.04 -29.67 12.10
N GLY A 322 15.41 -28.93 13.03
CA GLY A 322 15.13 -29.38 14.39
C GLY A 322 14.16 -30.57 14.44
N ALA A 323 13.22 -30.65 13.50
CA ALA A 323 12.26 -31.74 13.35
C ALA A 323 12.87 -33.05 12.80
N GLY A 324 14.17 -33.06 12.46
CA GLY A 324 14.90 -34.28 12.12
C GLY A 324 15.07 -34.53 10.62
N GLU A 325 14.99 -33.49 9.78
CA GLU A 325 15.43 -33.60 8.38
C GLU A 325 16.89 -34.12 8.34
N PRO A 326 17.22 -35.11 7.48
CA PRO A 326 18.47 -35.86 7.60
C PRO A 326 19.70 -35.13 7.08
N THR A 327 19.52 -34.18 6.16
CA THR A 327 20.62 -33.43 5.55
C THR A 327 20.24 -31.97 5.32
N ARG A 328 21.23 -31.09 5.16
CA ARG A 328 21.01 -29.67 4.82
C ARG A 328 20.23 -29.52 3.52
N LEU A 329 20.47 -30.41 2.55
CA LEU A 329 19.74 -30.41 1.29
C LEU A 329 18.28 -30.85 1.47
N ALA A 330 18.01 -31.80 2.37
CA ALA A 330 16.66 -32.19 2.73
C ALA A 330 15.91 -31.05 3.43
N THR A 331 16.56 -30.37 4.40
CA THR A 331 16.04 -29.15 5.02
C THR A 331 15.77 -28.06 3.99
N PHE A 332 16.70 -27.81 3.08
CA PHE A 332 16.53 -26.82 2.01
C PHE A 332 15.31 -27.14 1.14
N ARG A 333 15.21 -28.39 0.65
CA ARG A 333 14.07 -28.82 -0.19
C ARG A 333 12.75 -28.74 0.56
N ALA A 334 12.74 -29.07 1.85
CA ALA A 334 11.56 -29.00 2.70
C ALA A 334 11.11 -27.56 2.94
N ALA A 335 12.03 -26.68 3.33
CA ALA A 335 11.74 -25.26 3.51
C ALA A 335 11.33 -24.59 2.19
N MET A 336 11.92 -24.97 1.05
CA MET A 336 11.50 -24.50 -0.27
C MET A 336 10.06 -24.89 -0.65
N ARG A 337 9.51 -25.98 -0.10
CA ARG A 337 8.07 -26.29 -0.30
C ARG A 337 7.21 -25.24 0.39
N VAL A 338 7.50 -24.92 1.66
CA VAL A 338 6.84 -23.85 2.42
C VAL A 338 7.04 -22.50 1.73
N GLY A 339 8.25 -22.22 1.26
CA GLY A 339 8.58 -20.98 0.56
C GLY A 339 7.79 -20.77 -0.72
N ARG A 340 7.57 -21.82 -1.52
CA ARG A 340 6.77 -21.69 -2.77
C ARG A 340 5.32 -21.29 -2.50
N ASP A 341 4.71 -21.84 -1.47
CA ASP A 341 3.34 -21.46 -1.08
C ASP A 341 3.31 -20.01 -0.59
N HIS A 342 4.34 -19.58 0.15
CA HIS A 342 4.46 -18.21 0.63
C HIS A 342 4.72 -17.19 -0.49
N ILE A 343 5.51 -17.53 -1.52
CA ILE A 343 5.75 -16.66 -2.68
C ILE A 343 4.43 -16.31 -3.35
N ALA A 344 3.58 -17.31 -3.62
CA ALA A 344 2.30 -17.08 -4.28
C ALA A 344 1.42 -16.11 -3.48
N SER A 345 1.32 -16.32 -2.16
CA SER A 345 0.53 -15.45 -1.28
C SER A 345 1.09 -14.02 -1.22
N THR A 346 2.40 -13.86 -1.06
CA THR A 346 3.04 -12.54 -0.88
C THR A 346 3.05 -11.72 -2.18
N VAL A 347 3.21 -12.36 -3.34
CA VAL A 347 3.11 -11.68 -4.64
C VAL A 347 1.71 -11.08 -4.84
N TYR A 348 0.64 -11.83 -4.54
CA TYR A 348 -0.72 -11.30 -4.65
C TYR A 348 -0.97 -10.13 -3.69
N THR A 349 -0.49 -10.23 -2.45
CA THR A 349 -0.59 -9.13 -1.49
C THR A 349 0.11 -7.87 -2.02
N LEU A 350 1.32 -8.00 -2.56
CA LEU A 350 2.07 -6.87 -3.09
C LEU A 350 1.38 -6.23 -4.30
N VAL A 351 0.96 -7.06 -5.27
CA VAL A 351 0.30 -6.60 -6.49
C VAL A 351 -1.03 -5.92 -6.17
N PHE A 352 -1.85 -6.49 -5.29
CA PHE A 352 -3.13 -5.88 -4.91
C PHE A 352 -2.95 -4.60 -4.08
N ALA A 353 -1.91 -4.50 -3.25
CA ALA A 353 -1.61 -3.26 -2.53
C ALA A 353 -1.31 -2.11 -3.50
N TYR A 354 -0.44 -2.35 -4.50
CA TYR A 354 -0.09 -1.32 -5.49
C TYR A 354 -1.24 -1.03 -6.46
N ALA A 355 -1.94 -2.06 -6.94
CA ALA A 355 -3.12 -1.88 -7.77
C ALA A 355 -4.21 -1.08 -7.03
N GLY A 356 -4.40 -1.34 -5.73
CA GLY A 356 -5.31 -0.60 -4.86
C GLY A 356 -4.96 0.89 -4.79
N SER A 357 -3.68 1.24 -4.62
CA SER A 357 -3.25 2.65 -4.64
C SER A 357 -3.36 3.30 -6.01
N ALA A 358 -3.32 2.52 -7.10
CA ALA A 358 -3.45 3.01 -8.48
C ALA A 358 -4.91 3.10 -8.97
N LEU A 359 -5.91 2.76 -8.16
CA LEU A 359 -7.32 2.76 -8.56
C LEU A 359 -7.81 4.09 -9.15
N PRO A 360 -7.49 5.28 -8.58
CA PRO A 360 -7.92 6.56 -9.16
C PRO A 360 -7.36 6.77 -10.57
N LEU A 361 -6.10 6.39 -10.80
CA LEU A 361 -5.45 6.48 -12.10
C LEU A 361 -6.11 5.52 -13.11
N LEU A 362 -6.37 4.27 -12.70
CA LEU A 362 -7.08 3.30 -13.53
C LEU A 362 -8.51 3.76 -13.89
N LEU A 363 -9.21 4.42 -12.95
CA LEU A 363 -10.54 4.97 -13.19
C LEU A 363 -10.49 6.15 -14.17
N LEU A 364 -9.55 7.08 -13.99
CA LEU A 364 -9.38 8.22 -14.89
C LEU A 364 -9.20 7.77 -16.35
N PHE A 365 -8.41 6.72 -16.54
CA PHE A 365 -8.19 6.15 -17.87
C PHE A 365 -9.39 5.38 -18.43
N SER A 366 -10.14 4.69 -17.56
CA SER A 366 -11.41 4.06 -17.93
C SER A 366 -12.40 5.10 -18.48
N VAL A 367 -12.53 6.24 -17.78
CA VAL A 367 -13.36 7.38 -18.22
C VAL A 367 -12.83 7.99 -19.52
N ALA A 368 -11.50 8.11 -19.67
CA ALA A 368 -10.88 8.61 -20.88
C ALA A 368 -11.02 7.67 -22.11
N ARG A 369 -11.63 6.48 -21.95
CA ARG A 369 -11.80 5.46 -22.99
C ARG A 369 -10.49 5.11 -23.72
N GLN A 370 -9.37 5.21 -23.01
CA GLN A 370 -8.05 4.87 -23.55
C GLN A 370 -7.89 3.35 -23.62
N PRO A 371 -7.31 2.80 -24.71
CA PRO A 371 -7.10 1.36 -24.82
C PRO A 371 -6.09 0.91 -23.76
N PHE A 372 -6.40 -0.18 -23.07
CA PHE A 372 -5.60 -0.70 -21.96
C PHE A 372 -4.12 -0.89 -22.30
N SER A 373 -3.81 -1.30 -23.53
CA SER A 373 -2.42 -1.46 -24.00
C SER A 373 -1.62 -0.15 -23.99
N SER A 374 -2.25 0.98 -24.29
CA SER A 374 -1.59 2.30 -24.24
C SER A 374 -1.43 2.79 -22.81
N LEU A 375 -2.30 2.36 -21.89
CA LEU A 375 -2.20 2.70 -20.48
C LEU A 375 -0.98 2.05 -19.82
N LEU A 376 -0.76 0.77 -20.11
CA LEU A 376 0.35 -0.01 -19.54
C LEU A 376 1.73 0.59 -19.85
N THR A 377 1.84 1.36 -20.93
CA THR A 377 3.10 1.96 -21.39
C THR A 377 3.26 3.43 -20.98
N THR A 378 2.28 4.02 -20.30
CA THR A 378 2.43 5.36 -19.71
C THR A 378 3.43 5.34 -18.56
N ASP A 379 4.20 6.43 -18.37
CA ASP A 379 5.22 6.51 -17.30
C ASP A 379 4.63 6.21 -15.91
N ALA A 380 3.43 6.73 -15.59
CA ALA A 380 2.80 6.53 -14.28
C ALA A 380 2.47 5.06 -14.00
N VAL A 381 1.80 4.39 -14.95
CA VAL A 381 1.43 2.98 -14.81
C VAL A 381 2.66 2.09 -14.90
N ALA A 382 3.60 2.40 -15.80
CA ALA A 382 4.85 1.66 -15.95
C ALA A 382 5.70 1.70 -14.69
N VAL A 383 5.73 2.82 -13.96
CA VAL A 383 6.39 2.94 -12.65
C VAL A 383 5.75 1.99 -11.62
N GLU A 384 4.42 1.98 -11.50
CA GLU A 384 3.71 1.09 -10.55
C GLU A 384 3.91 -0.40 -10.88
N LEU A 385 3.88 -0.74 -12.18
CA LEU A 385 4.14 -2.10 -12.65
C LEU A 385 5.60 -2.51 -12.43
N ALA A 386 6.56 -1.65 -12.77
CA ALA A 386 7.97 -1.90 -12.54
C ALA A 386 8.26 -2.11 -11.05
N ARG A 387 7.67 -1.31 -10.17
CA ARG A 387 7.78 -1.47 -8.72
C ARG A 387 7.24 -2.83 -8.28
N SER A 388 6.07 -3.22 -8.79
CA SER A 388 5.44 -4.50 -8.51
C SER A 388 6.27 -5.69 -9.00
N PHE A 389 6.80 -5.61 -10.23
CA PHE A 389 7.63 -6.66 -10.83
C PHE A 389 8.97 -6.80 -10.12
N VAL A 390 9.67 -5.70 -9.85
CA VAL A 390 10.94 -5.71 -9.12
C VAL A 390 10.74 -6.28 -7.72
N GLY A 391 9.71 -5.84 -7.00
CA GLY A 391 9.37 -6.39 -5.68
C GLY A 391 9.03 -7.88 -5.73
N GLY A 392 8.20 -8.30 -6.68
CA GLY A 392 7.84 -9.72 -6.87
C GLY A 392 9.04 -10.61 -7.19
N ILE A 393 9.92 -10.19 -8.09
CA ILE A 393 11.15 -10.91 -8.44
C ILE A 393 12.10 -10.96 -7.23
N ALA A 394 12.28 -9.83 -6.53
CA ALA A 394 13.11 -9.79 -5.33
C ALA A 394 12.61 -10.75 -4.24
N ILE A 395 11.29 -10.83 -4.01
CA ILE A 395 10.68 -11.80 -3.09
C ILE A 395 10.94 -13.24 -3.54
N ALA A 396 10.66 -13.54 -4.81
CA ALA A 396 10.82 -14.88 -5.38
C ALA A 396 12.26 -15.40 -5.26
N LEU A 397 13.25 -14.52 -5.42
CA LEU A 397 14.68 -14.82 -5.28
C LEU A 397 15.17 -14.80 -3.82
N SER A 398 14.56 -13.99 -2.97
CA SER A 398 14.87 -13.90 -1.54
C SER A 398 14.60 -15.21 -0.79
N VAL A 399 13.55 -15.93 -1.20
CA VAL A 399 13.17 -17.22 -0.61
C VAL A 399 14.27 -18.30 -0.75
N PRO A 400 14.73 -18.67 -1.96
CA PRO A 400 15.80 -19.65 -2.10
C PRO A 400 17.12 -19.16 -1.49
N LEU A 401 17.43 -17.86 -1.60
CA LEU A 401 18.63 -17.28 -1.03
C LEU A 401 18.68 -17.43 0.50
N THR A 402 17.63 -17.00 1.18
CA THR A 402 17.53 -17.08 2.64
C THR A 402 17.47 -18.52 3.11
N THR A 403 16.76 -19.38 2.39
CA THR A 403 16.67 -20.81 2.70
C THR A 403 18.03 -21.50 2.59
N ALA A 404 18.84 -21.16 1.58
CA ALA A 404 20.19 -21.68 1.43
C ALA A 404 21.10 -21.25 2.58
N ILE A 405 21.06 -19.96 2.96
CA ILE A 405 21.82 -19.41 4.09
C ILE A 405 21.41 -20.12 5.39
N ALA A 406 20.11 -20.22 5.67
CA ALA A 406 19.60 -20.85 6.87
C ALA A 406 19.95 -22.35 6.92
N ALA A 407 19.70 -23.10 5.84
CA ALA A 407 20.02 -24.54 5.77
C ALA A 407 21.53 -24.83 5.90
N ALA A 408 22.40 -23.91 5.47
CA ALA A 408 23.84 -24.03 5.70
C ALA A 408 24.23 -23.92 7.18
N LEU A 409 23.44 -23.18 7.98
CA LEU A 409 23.69 -22.89 9.39
C LEU A 409 23.06 -23.90 10.35
N THR A 410 22.03 -24.63 9.92
CA THR A 410 21.31 -25.60 10.75
C THR A 410 22.09 -26.89 11.02
N HIS A 411 21.59 -27.69 11.97
CA HIS A 411 22.08 -29.05 12.27
C HIS A 411 20.97 -30.05 11.94
N PRO A 412 21.06 -30.71 10.78
CA PRO A 412 20.24 -31.88 10.51
C PRO A 412 20.58 -32.93 11.57
N THR A 413 19.64 -33.25 12.47
CA THR A 413 19.79 -34.37 13.40
C THR A 413 19.17 -35.57 12.72
N PRO A 414 19.92 -36.63 12.38
CA PRO A 414 19.32 -37.83 11.86
C PRO A 414 18.32 -38.33 12.88
N ARG A 415 17.05 -38.50 12.48
CA ARG A 415 16.06 -39.17 13.32
C ARG A 415 16.65 -40.52 13.70
N ALA A 416 16.87 -40.77 14.99
CA ALA A 416 17.20 -42.11 15.45
C ALA A 416 16.03 -42.99 15.01
N VAL A 417 16.28 -43.84 14.01
CA VAL A 417 15.34 -44.89 13.64
C VAL A 417 15.33 -45.80 14.85
N GLU A 418 14.32 -45.66 15.70
CA GLU A 418 14.08 -46.64 16.76
C GLU A 418 13.89 -47.98 16.04
N PRO A 419 14.77 -48.97 16.25
CA PRO A 419 14.68 -50.23 15.54
C PRO A 419 13.31 -50.80 15.86
N ALA A 420 12.52 -51.05 14.81
CA ALA A 420 11.24 -51.71 14.92
C ALA A 420 11.45 -52.93 15.82
N ARG A 421 10.85 -52.92 17.02
CA ARG A 421 10.87 -54.08 17.89
C ARG A 421 10.19 -55.21 17.11
N THR A 422 11.00 -56.06 16.48
CA THR A 422 10.55 -57.34 15.97
C THR A 422 10.03 -58.09 17.18
N HIS A 423 8.71 -58.11 17.35
CA HIS A 423 8.04 -59.07 18.21
C HIS A 423 8.30 -60.46 17.61
N SER A 424 9.48 -61.02 17.88
CA SER A 424 9.72 -62.45 17.80
C SER A 424 9.09 -63.07 19.05
N GLY A 425 7.76 -63.16 19.04
CA GLY A 425 7.01 -63.97 19.98
C GLY A 425 7.11 -65.42 19.53
N ALA A 426 8.11 -66.14 20.02
CA ALA A 426 8.18 -67.58 19.91
C ALA A 426 6.91 -68.20 20.50
N ALA A 427 6.06 -68.77 19.64
CA ALA A 427 4.89 -69.54 20.06
C ALA A 427 5.36 -70.83 20.77
N LYS A 428 5.04 -70.95 22.06
CA LYS A 428 5.09 -72.25 22.76
C LYS A 428 3.85 -73.07 22.38
N PRO A 429 3.97 -74.37 22.05
CA PRO A 429 2.81 -75.21 21.78
C PRO A 429 2.15 -75.67 23.10
N GLY A 430 0.91 -75.24 23.33
CA GLY A 430 0.04 -75.69 24.42
C GLY A 430 -1.06 -76.64 23.93
N ARG A 431 -1.26 -77.73 24.69
CA ARG A 431 -2.19 -78.86 24.52
C ARG A 431 -3.65 -78.52 24.17
N PRO A 432 -4.41 -79.45 23.55
CA PRO A 432 -5.80 -79.24 23.17
C PRO A 432 -6.78 -79.55 24.32
N GLN A 433 -7.87 -78.77 24.43
CA GLN A 433 -9.07 -79.18 25.14
C GLN A 433 -10.32 -78.97 24.25
N SER A 434 -11.05 -80.09 24.12
CA SER A 434 -12.47 -80.29 23.78
C SER A 434 -13.38 -79.19 24.37
N GLY A 435 -14.50 -78.74 23.81
CA GLY A 435 -15.44 -79.28 22.83
C GLY A 435 -16.87 -78.96 23.32
N ALA A 436 -17.69 -78.29 22.49
CA ALA A 436 -19.17 -78.21 22.48
C ALA A 436 -19.58 -77.11 21.46
N VAL A 437 -19.98 -77.40 20.21
CA VAL A 437 -21.30 -77.86 19.70
C VAL A 437 -22.44 -76.97 20.20
N GLY A 438 -23.26 -76.26 19.40
CA GLY A 438 -23.50 -76.14 17.94
C GLY A 438 -24.72 -75.18 17.76
N PRO A 439 -25.58 -75.32 16.72
CA PRO A 439 -25.41 -75.21 15.26
C PRO A 439 -26.04 -73.87 14.73
N GLY A 440 -25.69 -73.28 13.58
CA GLY A 440 -25.78 -73.79 12.19
C GLY A 440 -27.21 -73.63 11.66
N THR A 441 -27.53 -72.68 10.78
CA THR A 441 -27.77 -72.83 9.30
C THR A 441 -28.64 -71.63 8.85
N ARG A 442 -28.69 -71.08 7.62
CA ARG A 442 -28.13 -71.37 6.28
C ARG A 442 -28.40 -70.16 5.34
N THR A 443 -27.58 -70.06 4.27
CA THR A 443 -27.87 -69.58 2.88
C THR A 443 -28.20 -68.09 2.65
N THR A 444 -27.72 -67.34 1.64
CA THR A 444 -26.99 -67.60 0.38
C THR A 444 -26.59 -66.27 -0.27
N SER A 445 -25.58 -66.33 -1.16
CA SER A 445 -25.44 -65.57 -2.42
C SER A 445 -24.84 -64.14 -2.42
N GLY A 446 -23.65 -64.03 -3.03
CA GLY A 446 -23.49 -63.28 -4.30
C GLY A 446 -23.16 -61.78 -4.24
N ALA A 447 -21.92 -61.46 -4.63
CA ALA A 447 -21.30 -60.15 -4.93
C ALA A 447 -22.02 -59.32 -6.05
N PRO A 448 -21.53 -58.13 -6.51
CA PRO A 448 -20.41 -57.29 -6.05
C PRO A 448 -20.68 -55.76 -5.97
N ASP A 449 -19.71 -55.07 -5.35
CA ASP A 449 -19.12 -53.75 -5.64
C ASP A 449 -19.78 -52.38 -5.38
N ALA A 450 -18.84 -51.49 -4.98
CA ALA A 450 -18.72 -50.07 -5.22
C ALA A 450 -19.24 -49.02 -4.21
N SER A 451 -18.30 -48.10 -3.95
CA SER A 451 -18.43 -46.69 -3.51
C SER A 451 -18.33 -46.36 -2.00
N VAL A 452 -17.09 -46.03 -1.62
CA VAL A 452 -16.64 -44.72 -1.09
C VAL A 452 -17.56 -43.95 -0.12
N ARG A 453 -16.95 -43.66 1.05
CA ARG A 453 -17.12 -42.51 1.97
C ARG A 453 -17.94 -42.76 3.24
N ALA A 454 -17.27 -42.61 4.40
CA ALA A 454 -17.65 -41.67 5.46
C ALA A 454 -16.80 -41.87 6.73
N THR A 455 -16.42 -40.76 7.36
CA THR A 455 -16.44 -40.51 8.82
C THR A 455 -15.84 -39.12 9.05
N ARG A 456 -16.33 -38.26 9.93
CA ARG A 456 -17.54 -38.18 10.76
C ARG A 456 -17.51 -36.74 11.33
N ARG A 457 -18.66 -36.06 11.40
CA ARG A 457 -18.84 -34.88 12.25
C ARG A 457 -20.10 -35.15 13.09
N ILE A 458 -19.99 -34.96 14.40
CA ILE A 458 -21.11 -35.02 15.35
C ILE A 458 -21.57 -33.59 15.66
N ASP A 459 -22.82 -33.36 15.27
CA ASP A 459 -23.97 -32.71 15.93
C ASP A 459 -23.79 -31.72 17.10
N ASN A 460 -24.50 -30.58 17.03
CA ASN A 460 -25.69 -30.33 17.87
C ASN A 460 -26.35 -28.94 17.61
N GLY A 461 -27.67 -28.93 17.37
CA GLY A 461 -28.59 -28.11 18.17
C GLY A 461 -29.36 -26.90 17.56
N ARG A 462 -30.45 -27.17 16.79
CA ARG A 462 -31.86 -26.68 16.92
C ARG A 462 -32.24 -25.15 16.85
N PRO A 463 -33.54 -24.77 16.62
CA PRO A 463 -33.99 -24.11 15.38
C PRO A 463 -34.81 -22.79 15.56
N VAL A 464 -35.16 -22.11 14.45
CA VAL A 464 -36.22 -21.06 14.39
C VAL A 464 -37.09 -21.19 13.13
N ASN A 465 -38.38 -20.89 13.30
CA ASN A 465 -39.56 -21.17 12.48
C ASN A 465 -39.71 -20.44 11.12
N ASP A 466 -40.49 -21.09 10.25
CA ASP A 466 -41.14 -20.63 9.02
C ASP A 466 -42.44 -19.81 9.27
N HIS A 467 -42.78 -18.85 8.38
CA HIS A 467 -43.97 -18.91 7.49
C HIS A 467 -44.15 -17.63 6.58
N PRO A 468 -44.89 -17.73 5.44
CA PRO A 468 -44.83 -16.87 4.24
C PRO A 468 -46.23 -16.20 3.94
N PRO A 469 -46.81 -16.09 2.71
CA PRO A 469 -46.40 -15.74 1.32
C PRO A 469 -47.33 -14.65 0.65
N THR A 470 -47.08 -14.26 -0.63
CA THR A 470 -48.07 -14.01 -1.74
C THR A 470 -47.34 -13.56 -3.02
N GLU A 471 -47.30 -14.34 -4.13
CA GLU A 471 -48.19 -14.34 -5.33
C GLU A 471 -48.45 -12.93 -5.95
N SER A 472 -48.29 -12.63 -7.25
CA SER A 472 -48.58 -13.40 -8.47
C SER A 472 -48.05 -12.73 -9.78
N ALA A 473 -47.77 -13.60 -10.76
CA ALA A 473 -47.59 -13.53 -12.24
C ALA A 473 -47.82 -12.20 -13.02
N THR A 474 -47.17 -11.95 -14.17
CA THR A 474 -47.53 -12.57 -15.49
C THR A 474 -46.60 -12.09 -16.64
N ARG A 475 -46.04 -13.04 -17.43
CA ARG A 475 -45.81 -13.14 -18.93
C ARG A 475 -45.40 -11.90 -19.77
N ALA A 476 -44.71 -11.95 -20.92
CA ALA A 476 -44.16 -12.99 -21.80
C ALA A 476 -43.22 -12.30 -22.83
N ALA A 477 -42.20 -13.01 -23.33
CA ALA A 477 -41.46 -12.67 -24.57
C ALA A 477 -42.22 -13.16 -25.83
N PRO A 478 -41.75 -12.82 -27.06
CA PRO A 478 -41.01 -13.86 -27.82
C PRO A 478 -39.88 -13.37 -28.78
N HIS A 479 -38.89 -14.26 -28.96
CA HIS A 479 -38.13 -14.69 -30.17
C HIS A 479 -37.54 -13.64 -31.15
N GLU A 480 -36.21 -13.52 -31.25
CA GLU A 480 -35.25 -14.25 -32.15
C GLU A 480 -35.20 -13.73 -33.59
N ALA A 481 -34.01 -13.27 -34.04
CA ALA A 481 -33.23 -13.89 -35.13
C ALA A 481 -32.02 -13.04 -35.56
N HIS A 482 -30.97 -13.75 -35.95
CA HIS A 482 -29.69 -13.35 -36.56
C HIS A 482 -29.79 -12.36 -37.73
N GLU A 483 -28.74 -11.54 -37.97
CA GLU A 483 -27.85 -11.68 -39.15
C GLU A 483 -26.72 -10.62 -39.15
N GLN A 484 -25.49 -11.04 -39.44
CA GLN A 484 -24.44 -10.24 -40.09
C GLN A 484 -24.07 -10.98 -41.38
N PRO A 485 -23.84 -10.25 -42.49
CA PRO A 485 -22.51 -10.30 -43.09
C PRO A 485 -22.03 -8.94 -43.66
N SER A 486 -20.76 -8.94 -44.09
CA SER A 486 -19.86 -7.82 -44.37
C SER A 486 -19.89 -7.38 -45.89
N PRO A 487 -18.86 -6.73 -46.49
CA PRO A 487 -18.92 -5.39 -47.12
C PRO A 487 -18.80 -5.38 -48.67
N HIS A 488 -19.08 -4.24 -49.34
CA HIS A 488 -18.33 -3.68 -50.49
C HIS A 488 -18.97 -2.42 -51.13
N ASP A 489 -18.08 -1.48 -51.47
CA ASP A 489 -18.02 -0.49 -52.56
C ASP A 489 -19.19 0.47 -52.88
N ARG A 490 -18.85 1.78 -52.89
CA ARG A 490 -18.72 2.52 -54.17
C ARG A 490 -18.00 3.86 -54.02
N ASP A 491 -17.09 4.04 -54.97
CA ASP A 491 -16.31 5.23 -55.30
C ASP A 491 -17.14 6.49 -55.54
N VAL A 492 -16.58 7.64 -55.14
CA VAL A 492 -16.81 8.93 -55.82
C VAL A 492 -15.46 9.66 -55.93
N ASP A 493 -15.09 9.92 -57.17
CA ASP A 493 -13.88 10.55 -57.71
C ASP A 493 -13.77 12.06 -57.34
N PRO A 494 -12.56 12.67 -57.31
CA PRO A 494 -12.32 14.04 -56.88
C PRO A 494 -12.23 15.02 -58.07
N SER A 495 -12.45 16.31 -57.82
CA SER A 495 -12.02 17.38 -58.74
C SER A 495 -11.64 18.65 -57.96
N PRO A 496 -10.52 19.32 -58.30
CA PRO A 496 -9.97 20.45 -57.55
C PRO A 496 -10.34 21.82 -58.15
N PRO A 497 -10.02 22.93 -57.47
CA PRO A 497 -9.59 24.12 -58.20
C PRO A 497 -8.26 24.73 -57.69
N ARG A 498 -7.34 24.86 -58.65
CA ARG A 498 -6.44 25.98 -58.97
C ARG A 498 -6.17 27.07 -57.91
N THR A 499 -4.89 27.14 -57.53
CA THR A 499 -3.97 28.31 -57.57
C THR A 499 -4.54 29.74 -57.51
N GLY A 500 -4.12 30.48 -56.48
CA GLY A 500 -4.12 31.94 -56.44
C GLY A 500 -3.21 32.50 -55.34
N ARG A 501 -1.95 32.79 -55.70
CA ARG A 501 -1.05 33.70 -54.95
C ARG A 501 -1.45 35.14 -55.27
N HIS A 502 -1.54 35.99 -54.25
CA HIS A 502 -1.21 37.44 -54.21
C HIS A 502 -1.87 38.01 -52.94
N SER A 503 -1.15 38.38 -51.88
CA SER A 503 -0.43 39.65 -51.65
C SER A 503 -1.06 40.31 -50.41
N MET A 504 -0.27 40.52 -49.35
CA MET A 504 -0.62 41.44 -48.25
C MET A 504 -0.70 42.89 -48.77
N PRO A 505 -1.47 43.74 -48.08
CA PRO A 505 -0.82 44.73 -47.20
C PRO A 505 -1.51 44.88 -45.81
N ASP A 506 -0.68 45.34 -44.87
CA ASP A 506 -0.93 45.88 -43.52
C ASP A 506 -1.62 45.01 -42.44
#